data_AF-A0A2M4AIH8-F1
#
_entry.id   AF-A0A2M4AIH8-F1
#
_cell.length_a   1.000
_cell.length_b   1.000
_cell.length_c   1.000
_cell.angle_alpha   90.00
_cell.angle_beta   90.00
_cell.angle_gamma   90.00
#
_symmetry.space_group_name_H-M   'P 1'
#
loop_
_entity.id
_entity.type
_entity.pdbx_description
1 polymer ?
#
loop_
_entity_poly.entity_id
_entity_poly.type
_entity_poly.pdbx_seq_one_letter_code
_entity_poly.pdbx_strand_id
1 'polypeptide(L)'
;CPKVRSLISCPDGIVVAVRPCLKESARNIVQAFYDSIPEVLNLACKNDGEIIFKLTDQKRQECFQLKADQMSACVNTLKNTLNGDWEDSQLTPERCSILTNTRQCLKDQLDACDLSDIIGIYDIPINAILPLTPCANYTQEPTFHLLDNNTIVEN
;
A
#
# COMPACT_ATOMS: atom_id res chain seq x y z
N CYS A 1 9.28 -4.57 -15.56
CA CYS A 1 8.05 -5.37 -15.37
C CYS A 1 8.22 -6.88 -15.61
N PRO A 2 8.64 -7.37 -16.79
CA PRO A 2 8.83 -8.81 -17.01
C PRO A 2 9.80 -9.47 -16.01
N LYS A 3 10.95 -8.82 -15.75
CA LYS A 3 11.95 -9.28 -14.76
C LYS A 3 11.43 -9.30 -13.32
N VAL A 4 10.50 -8.41 -12.99
CA VAL A 4 9.97 -8.34 -11.62
C VAL A 4 8.90 -9.40 -11.43
N ARG A 5 8.07 -9.66 -12.44
CA ARG A 5 7.10 -10.77 -12.44
C ARG A 5 7.74 -12.13 -12.23
N SER A 6 8.93 -12.38 -12.80
CA SER A 6 9.69 -13.61 -12.55
C SER A 6 10.25 -13.74 -11.12
N LEU A 7 10.27 -12.65 -10.33
CA LEU A 7 10.69 -12.69 -8.91
C LEU A 7 9.50 -12.97 -7.98
N ILE A 8 8.26 -12.83 -8.46
CA ILE A 8 7.02 -13.09 -7.71
C ILE A 8 6.84 -14.59 -7.43
N SER A 9 7.61 -15.47 -8.07
CA SER A 9 7.65 -16.90 -7.76
C SER A 9 8.59 -17.27 -6.61
N CYS A 10 9.32 -16.31 -6.02
CA CYS A 10 10.21 -16.53 -4.87
C CYS A 10 9.63 -16.33 -3.45
N PRO A 11 8.45 -15.71 -3.20
CA PRO A 11 8.04 -15.33 -1.85
C PRO A 11 7.66 -16.54 -0.98
N ASP A 12 7.21 -17.65 -1.56
CA ASP A 12 6.82 -18.86 -0.80
C ASP A 12 7.93 -19.33 0.15
N GLY A 13 9.19 -19.26 -0.29
CA GLY A 13 10.35 -19.63 0.54
C GLY A 13 10.57 -18.68 1.72
N ILE A 14 10.33 -17.38 1.53
CA ILE A 14 10.50 -16.35 2.57
C ILE A 14 9.39 -16.47 3.60
N VAL A 15 8.13 -16.60 3.16
CA VAL A 15 6.97 -16.75 4.04
C VAL A 15 7.12 -18.00 4.92
N VAL A 16 7.51 -19.13 4.31
CA VAL A 16 7.77 -20.38 5.04
C VAL A 16 8.90 -20.22 6.04
N ALA A 17 9.97 -19.49 5.69
CA ALA A 17 11.11 -19.28 6.58
C ALA A 17 10.80 -18.39 7.80
N VAL A 18 9.96 -17.36 7.65
CA VAL A 18 9.60 -16.45 8.76
C VAL A 18 8.45 -16.98 9.61
N ARG A 19 7.61 -17.88 9.08
CA ARG A 19 6.42 -18.43 9.76
C ARG A 19 6.66 -18.95 11.18
N PRO A 20 7.75 -19.68 11.49
CA PRO A 20 8.02 -20.17 12.84
C PRO A 20 8.29 -19.04 13.86
N CYS A 21 8.77 -17.89 13.41
CA CYS A 21 9.09 -16.74 14.25
C CYS A 21 7.86 -15.87 14.57
N LEU A 22 6.73 -16.13 13.92
CA LEU A 22 5.51 -15.33 14.03
C LEU A 22 4.52 -15.96 15.00
N LYS A 23 3.90 -15.09 15.82
CA LYS A 23 2.67 -15.40 16.56
C LYS A 23 1.54 -15.74 15.59
N GLU A 24 0.54 -16.48 16.07
CA GLU A 24 -0.55 -16.99 15.22
C GLU A 24 -1.34 -15.89 14.49
N SER A 25 -1.71 -14.81 15.19
CA SER A 25 -2.36 -13.62 14.59
C SER A 25 -1.49 -12.97 13.51
N ALA A 26 -0.18 -12.86 13.74
CA ALA A 26 0.75 -12.28 12.79
C ALA A 26 0.99 -13.16 11.54
N ARG A 27 0.76 -14.48 11.61
CA ARG A 27 0.95 -15.37 10.45
C ARG A 27 -0.01 -15.04 9.31
N ASN A 28 -1.28 -14.83 9.62
CA ASN A 28 -2.30 -14.52 8.61
C ASN A 28 -2.09 -13.12 8.01
N ILE A 29 -1.71 -12.14 8.84
CA ILE A 29 -1.36 -10.79 8.40
C ILE A 29 -0.16 -10.81 7.45
N VAL A 30 0.91 -11.51 7.84
CA VAL A 30 2.12 -11.63 7.01
C VAL A 30 1.79 -12.36 5.71
N GLN A 31 1.04 -13.46 5.76
CA GLN A 31 0.61 -14.16 4.55
C GLN A 31 -0.18 -13.25 3.61
N ALA A 32 -1.19 -12.52 4.11
CA ALA A 32 -1.98 -11.59 3.31
C ALA A 32 -1.14 -10.47 2.70
N PHE A 33 -0.14 -9.94 3.43
CA PHE A 33 0.82 -8.99 2.88
C PHE A 33 1.58 -9.58 1.69
N TYR A 34 2.14 -10.79 1.84
CA TYR A 34 2.89 -11.43 0.75
C TYR A 34 2.01 -11.79 -0.45
N ASP A 35 0.78 -12.27 -0.19
CA ASP A 35 -0.20 -12.61 -1.23
C ASP A 35 -0.67 -11.38 -2.02
N SER A 36 -0.52 -10.17 -1.46
CA SER A 36 -0.85 -8.90 -2.11
C SER A 36 0.28 -8.35 -3.02
N ILE A 37 1.53 -8.81 -2.85
CA ILE A 37 2.69 -8.35 -3.63
C ILE A 37 2.48 -8.51 -5.15
N PRO A 38 1.91 -9.62 -5.68
CA PRO A 38 1.62 -9.73 -7.10
C PRO A 38 0.72 -8.62 -7.63
N GLU A 39 -0.28 -8.21 -6.86
CA GLU A 39 -1.21 -7.14 -7.24
C GLU A 39 -0.53 -5.76 -7.20
N VAL A 40 0.29 -5.49 -6.17
CA VAL A 40 1.15 -4.29 -6.12
C VAL A 40 2.02 -4.19 -7.37
N LEU A 41 2.64 -5.30 -7.75
CA LEU A 41 3.51 -5.34 -8.92
C LEU A 41 2.75 -5.20 -10.22
N ASN A 42 1.52 -5.71 -10.31
CA ASN A 42 0.66 -5.47 -11.46
C ASN A 42 0.27 -3.99 -11.58
N LEU A 43 -0.08 -3.32 -10.49
CA LEU A 43 -0.34 -1.89 -10.49
C LEU A 43 0.90 -1.08 -10.88
N ALA A 44 2.04 -1.36 -10.25
CA ALA A 44 3.32 -0.70 -10.55
C ALA A 44 3.79 -0.92 -12.01
N CYS A 45 3.29 -1.97 -12.68
CA CYS A 45 3.60 -2.30 -14.05
C CYS A 45 2.50 -1.97 -15.06
N LYS A 46 1.38 -1.43 -14.60
CA LYS A 46 0.30 -0.99 -15.46
C LYS A 46 0.80 0.12 -16.40
N ASN A 47 0.33 0.11 -17.64
CA ASN A 47 0.74 1.07 -18.68
C ASN A 47 2.27 1.21 -18.78
N ASP A 48 2.97 0.09 -18.90
CA ASP A 48 4.43 0.00 -18.93
C ASP A 48 5.15 0.66 -17.75
N GLY A 49 4.47 0.74 -16.60
CA GLY A 49 5.02 1.30 -15.38
C GLY A 49 4.89 2.81 -15.26
N GLU A 50 3.89 3.39 -15.91
CA GLU A 50 3.56 4.82 -15.88
C GLU A 50 3.69 5.44 -14.48
N ILE A 51 3.11 4.80 -13.45
CA ILE A 51 3.17 5.27 -12.06
C ILE A 51 4.61 5.37 -11.55
N ILE A 52 5.45 4.38 -11.84
CA ILE A 52 6.86 4.36 -11.43
C ILE A 52 7.67 5.37 -12.24
N PHE A 53 7.37 5.51 -13.53
CA PHE A 53 8.03 6.49 -14.39
C PHE A 53 7.76 7.94 -13.96
N LYS A 54 6.65 8.24 -13.27
CA LYS A 54 6.44 9.57 -12.68
C LYS A 54 7.55 9.98 -11.72
N LEU A 55 8.22 9.02 -11.07
CA LEU A 55 9.36 9.27 -10.17
C LEU A 55 10.69 9.52 -10.90
N THR A 56 10.73 9.35 -12.23
CA THR A 56 11.91 9.69 -13.05
C THR A 56 11.93 11.15 -13.50
N ASP A 57 10.79 11.84 -13.39
CA ASP A 57 10.73 13.29 -13.56
C ASP A 57 11.45 13.98 -12.39
N GLN A 58 12.45 14.79 -12.71
CA GLN A 58 13.32 15.42 -11.71
C GLN A 58 12.53 16.30 -10.74
N LYS A 59 11.54 17.07 -11.23
CA LYS A 59 10.76 17.99 -10.38
C LYS A 59 9.88 17.21 -9.40
N ARG A 60 9.23 16.15 -9.86
CA ARG A 60 8.45 15.26 -8.99
C ARG A 60 9.34 14.53 -7.99
N GLN A 61 10.52 14.09 -8.41
CA GLN A 61 11.50 13.45 -7.53
C GLN A 61 11.99 14.39 -6.42
N GLU A 62 12.37 15.63 -6.77
CA GLU A 62 12.77 16.66 -5.81
C GLU A 62 11.64 16.99 -4.82
N CYS A 63 10.40 17.13 -5.32
CA CYS A 63 9.24 17.32 -4.46
C CYS A 63 9.03 16.14 -3.51
N PHE A 64 9.11 14.91 -4.00
CA PHE A 64 8.97 13.71 -3.18
C PHE A 64 10.02 13.66 -2.05
N GLN A 65 11.27 13.99 -2.35
CA GLN A 65 12.33 14.08 -1.34
C GLN A 65 12.05 15.19 -0.31
N LEU A 66 11.56 16.34 -0.75
CA LEU A 66 11.16 17.44 0.16
C LEU A 66 9.99 17.04 1.08
N LYS A 67 9.15 16.10 0.63
CA LYS A 67 8.00 15.57 1.39
C LYS A 67 8.33 14.34 2.24
N ALA A 68 9.54 13.79 2.15
CA ALA A 68 9.92 12.53 2.79
C ALA A 68 9.73 12.58 4.32
N ASP A 69 10.10 13.69 4.97
CA ASP A 69 9.94 13.84 6.42
C ASP A 69 8.47 13.90 6.85
N GLN A 70 7.62 14.58 6.08
CA GLN A 70 6.18 14.65 6.34
C GLN A 70 5.52 13.29 6.10
N MET A 71 5.91 12.57 5.04
CA MET A 71 5.45 11.21 4.80
C MET A 71 5.89 10.25 5.92
N SER A 72 7.13 10.39 6.39
CA SER A 72 7.65 9.65 7.55
C SER A 72 6.82 9.96 8.80
N ALA A 73 6.44 11.22 9.04
CA ALA A 73 5.56 11.61 10.14
C ALA A 73 4.16 10.96 10.04
N CYS A 74 3.59 10.84 8.84
CA CYS A 74 2.33 10.12 8.62
C CYS A 74 2.41 8.66 9.13
N VAL A 75 3.51 7.96 8.82
CA VAL A 75 3.72 6.55 9.18
C VAL A 75 4.16 6.38 10.64
N ASN A 76 4.94 7.32 11.19
CA ASN A 76 5.37 7.28 12.59
C ASN A 76 4.17 7.37 13.54
N THR A 77 3.12 8.10 13.18
CA THR A 77 1.86 8.14 13.95
C THR A 77 1.24 6.76 14.06
N LEU A 78 1.20 6.00 12.95
CA LEU A 78 0.72 4.63 12.92
C LEU A 78 1.62 3.71 13.77
N LYS A 79 2.94 3.79 13.57
CA LYS A 79 3.92 2.98 14.29
C LYS A 79 3.87 3.21 15.80
N ASN A 80 3.80 4.45 16.25
CA ASN A 80 3.77 4.81 17.67
C ASN A 80 2.46 4.40 18.34
N THR A 81 1.35 4.43 17.59
CA THR A 81 0.05 4.09 18.16
C THR A 81 -0.19 2.58 18.20
N LEU A 82 0.29 1.86 17.17
CA LEU A 82 0.16 0.41 17.11
C LEU A 82 1.31 -0.29 17.84
N ASN A 83 2.46 0.36 18.09
CA ASN A 83 3.67 -0.25 18.66
C ASN A 83 4.12 -1.55 17.97
N GLY A 84 3.75 -1.73 16.69
CA GLY A 84 3.95 -2.99 15.97
C GLY A 84 3.04 -4.14 16.41
N ASP A 85 2.15 -3.89 17.37
CA ASP A 85 1.20 -4.84 17.92
C ASP A 85 -0.11 -4.76 17.16
N TRP A 86 -0.16 -5.50 16.05
CA TRP A 86 -1.37 -5.73 15.25
C TRP A 86 -2.26 -6.83 15.86
N GLU A 87 -2.03 -7.21 17.11
CA GLU A 87 -2.90 -8.15 17.81
C GLU A 87 -4.34 -7.63 17.86
N ASP A 88 -5.29 -8.51 17.55
CA ASP A 88 -6.72 -8.18 17.42
C ASP A 88 -7.29 -7.50 18.68
N SER A 89 -6.72 -7.77 19.86
CA SER A 89 -7.16 -7.14 21.12
C SER A 89 -6.75 -5.66 21.24
N GLN A 90 -5.75 -5.21 20.48
CA GLN A 90 -5.17 -3.88 20.53
C GLN A 90 -5.73 -2.92 19.47
N LEU A 91 -6.46 -3.41 18.46
CA LEU A 91 -7.01 -2.60 17.37
C LEU A 91 -8.45 -2.14 17.69
N THR A 92 -8.56 -1.20 18.64
CA THR A 92 -9.85 -0.54 18.96
C THR A 92 -10.36 0.29 17.77
N PRO A 93 -11.68 0.61 17.69
CA PRO A 93 -12.23 1.45 16.63
C PRO A 93 -11.51 2.81 16.47
N GLU A 94 -11.09 3.42 17.58
CA GLU A 94 -10.30 4.65 17.57
C GLU A 94 -8.93 4.44 16.90
N ARG A 95 -8.26 3.33 17.21
CA ARG A 95 -6.98 2.94 16.57
C ARG A 95 -7.16 2.56 15.11
N CYS A 96 -8.32 2.02 14.72
CA CYS A 96 -8.64 1.76 13.32
C CYS A 96 -8.77 3.05 12.49
N SER A 97 -9.30 4.13 13.08
CA SER A 97 -9.41 5.43 12.39
C SER A 97 -8.03 6.01 12.01
N ILE A 98 -6.98 5.65 12.73
CA ILE A 98 -5.60 6.09 12.46
C ILE A 98 -5.11 5.54 11.12
N LEU A 99 -5.56 4.36 10.71
CA LEU A 99 -5.20 3.79 9.40
C LEU A 99 -5.73 4.67 8.26
N THR A 100 -6.97 5.11 8.36
CA THR A 100 -7.59 6.05 7.41
C THR A 100 -6.87 7.40 7.42
N ASN A 101 -6.55 7.92 8.62
CA ASN A 101 -5.84 9.19 8.77
C ASN A 101 -4.41 9.13 8.20
N THR A 102 -3.66 8.05 8.46
CA THR A 102 -2.32 7.84 7.90
C THR A 102 -2.38 7.76 6.38
N ARG A 103 -3.35 7.04 5.82
CA ARG A 103 -3.53 6.96 4.38
C ARG A 103 -3.85 8.31 3.76
N GLN A 104 -4.77 9.08 4.36
CA GLN A 104 -5.08 10.43 3.89
C GLN A 104 -3.86 11.36 3.98
N CYS A 105 -3.11 11.30 5.08
CA CYS A 105 -1.87 12.07 5.26
C CYS A 105 -0.85 11.76 4.16
N LEU A 106 -0.64 10.47 3.83
CA LEU A 106 0.24 10.06 2.74
C LEU A 106 -0.25 10.57 1.40
N LYS A 107 -1.56 10.43 1.14
CA LYS A 107 -2.18 10.93 -0.09
C LYS A 107 -1.98 12.43 -0.25
N ASP A 108 -2.20 13.23 0.78
CA ASP A 108 -2.03 14.69 0.74
C ASP A 108 -0.58 15.10 0.40
N GLN A 109 0.42 14.37 0.93
CA GLN A 109 1.82 14.64 0.59
C GLN A 109 2.16 14.23 -0.86
N LEU A 110 1.60 13.12 -1.35
CA LEU A 110 1.78 12.66 -2.72
C LEU A 110 1.05 13.56 -3.73
N ASP A 111 -0.16 14.01 -3.41
CA ASP A 111 -0.96 14.96 -4.21
C ASP A 111 -0.18 16.27 -4.44
N ALA A 112 0.51 16.77 -3.41
CA ALA A 112 1.34 17.97 -3.51
C ALA A 112 2.49 17.85 -4.54
N CYS A 113 2.85 16.61 -4.92
CA CYS A 113 3.88 16.31 -5.91
C CYS A 113 3.33 15.72 -7.21
N ASP A 114 2.00 15.69 -7.41
CA ASP A 114 1.36 15.04 -8.58
C ASP A 114 1.73 13.55 -8.70
N LEU A 115 1.74 12.87 -7.54
CA LEU A 115 2.15 11.48 -7.36
C LEU A 115 1.09 10.65 -6.64
N SER A 116 -0.15 11.11 -6.53
CA SER A 116 -1.17 10.44 -5.73
C SER A 116 -1.58 9.06 -6.23
N ASP A 117 -1.32 8.71 -7.49
CA ASP A 117 -1.50 7.34 -7.98
C ASP A 117 -0.62 6.32 -7.23
N ILE A 118 0.48 6.77 -6.61
CA ILE A 118 1.33 5.93 -5.75
C ILE A 118 0.57 5.43 -4.52
N ILE A 119 -0.49 6.13 -4.07
CA ILE A 119 -1.27 5.67 -2.91
C ILE A 119 -1.87 4.28 -3.12
N GLY A 120 -2.18 3.91 -4.37
CA GLY A 120 -2.67 2.56 -4.69
C GLY A 120 -1.68 1.45 -4.34
N ILE A 121 -0.38 1.72 -4.39
CA ILE A 121 0.67 0.77 -3.98
C ILE A 121 0.59 0.49 -2.47
N TYR A 122 0.22 1.49 -1.67
CA TYR A 122 -0.02 1.35 -0.24
C TYR A 122 -1.37 0.70 0.06
N ASP A 123 -2.41 1.05 -0.69
CA ASP A 123 -3.77 0.59 -0.45
C ASP A 123 -3.92 -0.94 -0.65
N ILE A 124 -3.24 -1.53 -1.64
CA ILE A 124 -3.33 -2.96 -1.94
C ILE A 124 -2.99 -3.86 -0.73
N PRO A 125 -1.78 -3.78 -0.12
CA PRO A 125 -1.46 -4.61 1.03
C PRO A 125 -2.32 -4.29 2.25
N ILE A 126 -2.69 -3.02 2.45
CA ILE A 126 -3.56 -2.63 3.57
C ILE A 126 -4.95 -3.24 3.42
N ASN A 127 -5.55 -3.19 2.24
CA ASN A 127 -6.86 -3.78 1.97
C ASN A 127 -6.86 -5.31 2.06
N ALA A 128 -5.70 -5.96 1.84
CA ALA A 128 -5.54 -7.39 2.09
C ALA A 128 -5.46 -7.72 3.60
N ILE A 129 -4.86 -6.83 4.40
CA ILE A 129 -4.65 -7.05 5.85
C ILE A 129 -5.88 -6.68 6.68
N LEU A 130 -6.53 -5.55 6.41
CA LEU A 130 -7.61 -5.02 7.26
C LEU A 130 -8.75 -6.00 7.55
N PRO A 131 -9.23 -6.81 6.59
CA PRO A 131 -10.28 -7.80 6.84
C PRO A 131 -9.90 -8.87 7.88
N LEU A 132 -8.61 -9.08 8.11
CA LEU A 132 -8.09 -10.02 9.10
C LEU A 132 -7.98 -9.42 10.51
N THR A 133 -8.38 -8.16 10.67
CA THR A 133 -8.28 -7.39 11.91
C THR A 133 -9.67 -6.90 12.34
N PRO A 134 -9.83 -6.42 13.58
CA PRO A 134 -11.05 -5.71 13.98
C PRO A 134 -11.37 -4.45 13.15
N CYS A 135 -10.41 -3.96 12.36
CA CYS A 135 -10.57 -2.82 11.49
C CYS A 135 -11.20 -3.15 10.13
N ALA A 136 -11.80 -4.34 9.94
CA ALA A 136 -12.40 -4.76 8.67
C ALA A 136 -13.38 -3.75 8.05
N ASN A 137 -14.13 -3.00 8.87
CA ASN A 137 -15.07 -1.97 8.40
C ASN A 137 -14.42 -0.62 8.06
N TYR A 138 -13.11 -0.49 8.28
CA TYR A 138 -12.31 0.69 7.94
C TYR A 138 -11.56 0.48 6.63
N THR A 139 -11.87 -0.59 5.88
CA THR A 139 -11.50 -0.72 4.48
C THR A 139 -11.99 0.49 3.71
N GLN A 140 -11.11 1.14 2.98
CA GLN A 140 -11.48 2.28 2.17
C GLN A 140 -12.31 1.84 0.98
N GLU A 141 -13.28 2.66 0.59
CA GLU A 141 -13.93 2.46 -0.71
C GLU A 141 -12.87 2.45 -1.82
N PRO A 142 -12.92 1.47 -2.73
CA PRO A 142 -12.02 1.44 -3.88
C PRO A 142 -12.43 2.55 -4.86
N THR A 143 -11.97 3.78 -4.64
CA THR A 143 -12.06 4.83 -5.66
C THR A 143 -10.86 4.75 -6.61
N PHE A 144 -10.62 3.57 -7.18
CA PHE A 144 -10.02 3.48 -8.51
C PHE A 144 -11.18 3.42 -9.49
N HIS A 145 -11.79 4.59 -9.77
CA HIS A 145 -12.36 4.77 -11.09
C HIS A 145 -11.20 4.71 -12.07
N LEU A 146 -10.93 3.48 -12.54
CA LEU A 146 -10.45 3.24 -13.88
C LEU A 146 -11.33 4.06 -14.82
N LEU A 147 -10.92 5.28 -15.11
CA LEU A 147 -11.37 5.95 -16.32
C LEU A 147 -10.76 5.14 -17.47
N ASP A 148 -11.48 4.10 -17.88
CA ASP A 148 -11.35 3.50 -19.19
C ASP A 148 -11.75 4.56 -20.21
N ASN A 149 -10.84 5.49 -20.52
CA ASN A 149 -10.95 6.33 -21.69
C ASN A 149 -10.58 5.50 -22.92
N ASN A 150 -11.41 4.51 -23.23
CA ASN A 150 -11.48 3.87 -24.53
C ASN A 150 -12.89 4.08 -25.09
N THR A 151 -13.29 5.34 -25.26
CA THR A 151 -14.25 5.70 -26.30
C THR A 151 -13.45 6.05 -27.56
N ILE A 152 -13.22 5.02 -28.36
CA ILE A 152 -12.88 5.19 -29.78
C ILE A 152 -14.06 5.96 -30.40
N VAL A 153 -13.78 7.16 -30.88
CA VAL A 153 -14.67 7.90 -31.76
C VAL A 153 -14.64 7.15 -33.10
N GLU A 154 -15.67 6.37 -33.39
CA GLU A 154 -15.92 5.92 -34.76
C GLU A 154 -16.62 7.06 -35.52
N ASN A 155 -16.04 7.40 -36.68
CA ASN A 155 -16.52 8.37 -37.67
C ASN A 155 -17.87 7.97 -38.27
#